data_AF-A0A953D6D4-F1
#
_entry.id   AF-A0A953D6D4-F1
#
_cell.length_a   1.000
_cell.length_b   1.000
_cell.length_c   1.000
_cell.angle_alpha   90.00
_cell.angle_beta   90.00
_cell.angle_gamma   90.00
#
_symmetry.space_group_name_H-M   'P 1'
#
loop_
_entity.id
_entity.type
_entity.pdbx_description
1 polymer ?
#
loop_
_entity_poly.entity_id
_entity_poly.type
_entity_poly.pdbx_seq_one_letter_code
_entity_poly.pdbx_strand_id
1 'polypeptide(L)' 'MYYAYILESLSRPGERYTGSTSDLKSRLREHNAGLSAHTAKFHPWRIVFYAAFENEPKARAFERYLKTGSGREFSRRHF' A
#
# COMPACT_ATOMS: atom_id res chain seq x y z
N MET A 1 5.83 8.67 13.16
CA MET A 1 5.49 7.30 12.75
C MET A 1 5.41 7.25 11.24
N TYR A 2 5.86 6.16 10.65
CA TYR A 2 5.78 5.89 9.22
C TYR A 2 5.10 4.56 8.98
N TYR A 3 4.44 4.41 7.85
CA TYR A 3 3.64 3.24 7.51
C TYR A 3 4.11 2.67 6.19
N ALA A 4 4.18 1.34 6.11
CA ALA A 4 4.13 0.62 4.85
C ALA A 4 2.77 -0.05 4.76
N TYR A 5 2.15 -0.03 3.58
CA TYR A 5 0.77 -0.47 3.40
C TYR A 5 0.57 -1.22 2.09
N ILE A 6 -0.50 -2.02 2.07
CA ILE A 6 -1.03 -2.69 0.89
C ILE A 6 -2.47 -2.22 0.71
N LEU A 7 -2.77 -1.68 -0.46
CA LEU A 7 -4.12 -1.36 -0.91
C LEU A 7 -4.62 -2.42 -1.87
N GLU A 8 -5.93 -2.60 -1.89
CA GLU A 8 -6.62 -3.42 -2.88
C GLU A 8 -7.73 -2.59 -3.54
N SER A 9 -7.85 -2.71 -4.86
CA SER A 9 -8.91 -2.07 -5.62
C SER A 9 -10.24 -2.77 -5.34
N LEU A 10 -11.27 -1.97 -5.05
CA LEU A 10 -12.64 -2.44 -4.93
C LEU A 10 -13.28 -2.65 -6.31
N SER A 11 -12.87 -1.86 -7.32
CA SER A 11 -13.38 -1.97 -8.69
C SER A 11 -12.76 -3.13 -9.47
N ARG A 12 -11.53 -3.53 -9.11
CA ARG A 12 -10.79 -4.59 -9.80
C ARG A 12 -10.14 -5.55 -8.78
N PRO A 13 -10.85 -6.60 -8.35
CA PRO A 13 -10.33 -7.58 -7.41
C PRO A 13 -8.98 -8.17 -7.87
N GLY A 14 -8.03 -8.27 -6.94
CA GLY A 14 -6.67 -8.74 -7.21
C GLY A 14 -5.67 -7.65 -7.64
N GLU A 15 -6.14 -6.46 -8.03
CA GLU A 15 -5.26 -5.32 -8.27
C GLU A 15 -4.81 -4.72 -6.94
N ARG A 16 -3.50 -4.76 -6.68
CA ARG A 16 -2.90 -4.34 -5.40
C ARG A 16 -1.86 -3.26 -5.60
N TYR A 17 -1.76 -2.36 -4.63
CA TYR A 17 -0.75 -1.32 -4.59
C TYR A 17 -0.01 -1.32 -3.26
N THR A 18 1.32 -1.31 -3.31
CA THR A 18 2.16 -1.27 -2.11
C THR A 18 2.96 0.03 -2.08
N GLY A 19 2.91 0.73 -0.95
CA GLY A 19 3.62 1.99 -0.75
C GLY A 19 3.94 2.26 0.71
N SER A 20 4.56 3.41 0.95
CA SER A 20 4.80 3.95 2.29
C SER A 20 4.40 5.42 2.41
N THR A 21 4.14 5.87 3.64
CA THR A 21 3.69 7.24 3.96
C THR A 21 3.88 7.54 5.45
N SER A 22 3.98 8.81 5.82
CA SER A 22 3.88 9.26 7.22
C SER A 22 2.42 9.41 7.68
N ASP A 23 1.47 9.59 6.74
CA ASP A 23 0.03 9.66 7.01
C ASP A 23 -0.74 8.70 6.11
N LEU A 24 -1.21 7.60 6.70
CA LEU A 24 -1.96 6.54 6.02
C LEU A 24 -3.37 6.98 5.60
N LYS A 25 -4.03 7.82 6.41
CA LYS A 25 -5.40 8.27 6.16
C LYS A 25 -5.44 9.31 5.04
N SER A 26 -4.50 10.27 5.04
CA SER A 26 -4.37 11.23 3.93
C SER A 26 -4.06 10.50 2.64
N ARG A 27 -3.09 9.57 2.66
CA ARG A 27 -2.69 8.85 1.46
C ARG A 27 -3.82 8.01 0.85
N LEU A 28 -4.65 7.35 1.67
CA LEU A 28 -5.81 6.63 1.16
C LEU A 28 -6.81 7.57 0.48
N ARG A 29 -7.07 8.75 1.06
CA ARG A 29 -7.94 9.77 0.46
C ARG A 29 -7.38 10.26 -0.88
N GLU A 30 -6.08 10.52 -0.97
CA GLU A 30 -5.40 10.93 -2.20
C GLU A 30 -5.54 9.88 -3.32
N HIS A 31 -5.34 8.59 -3.00
CA HIS A 31 -5.52 7.50 -3.96
C HIS A 31 -6.97 7.40 -4.45
N ASN A 32 -7.94 7.58 -3.54
CA ASN A 32 -9.37 7.54 -3.88
C ASN A 32 -9.88 8.78 -4.60
N ALA A 33 -9.18 9.91 -4.47
CA ALA A 33 -9.42 11.12 -5.24
C ALA A 33 -8.74 11.08 -6.64
N GLY A 34 -8.04 9.99 -6.98
CA GLY A 34 -7.38 9.85 -8.29
C GLY A 34 -6.14 10.72 -8.47
N LEU A 35 -5.57 11.26 -7.38
CA LEU A 35 -4.43 12.20 -7.44
C LEU A 35 -3.09 11.53 -7.78
N SER A 36 -3.06 10.19 -7.85
CA SER A 36 -1.89 9.43 -8.29
C SER A 36 -2.19 8.75 -9.61
N ALA A 37 -1.47 9.15 -10.67
CA ALA A 37 -1.68 8.66 -12.04
C ALA A 37 -1.62 7.12 -12.16
N HIS A 38 -0.79 6.46 -11.35
CA HIS A 38 -0.67 5.01 -11.35
C HIS A 38 -1.86 4.30 -10.69
N THR A 39 -2.46 4.90 -9.66
CA THR A 39 -3.55 4.28 -8.90
C THR A 39 -4.94 4.80 -9.28
N ALA A 40 -5.01 5.93 -10.01
CA ALA A 40 -6.26 6.53 -10.44
C ALA A 40 -7.11 5.57 -11.30
N LYS A 41 -6.47 4.69 -12.06
CA LYS A 41 -7.16 3.75 -12.95
C LYS A 41 -7.98 2.69 -12.22
N PHE A 42 -7.69 2.44 -10.93
CA PHE A 42 -8.28 1.35 -10.17
C PHE A 42 -8.88 1.81 -8.84
N HIS A 43 -9.19 3.10 -8.68
CA HIS A 43 -9.99 3.54 -7.54
C HIS A 43 -11.42 2.96 -7.62
N PRO A 44 -12.16 2.83 -6.50
CA PRO A 44 -11.74 3.12 -5.14
C PRO A 44 -10.88 1.99 -4.55
N TRP A 45 -10.03 2.36 -3.60
CA TRP A 45 -9.08 1.53 -2.88
C TRP A 45 -9.51 1.37 -1.42
N ARG A 46 -9.21 0.21 -0.85
CA ARG A 46 -9.24 -0.05 0.60
C ARG A 46 -7.86 -0.46 1.09
N ILE A 47 -7.57 -0.20 2.36
CA ILE A 47 -6.38 -0.75 3.02
C ILE A 47 -6.68 -2.19 3.43
N VAL A 48 -5.86 -3.14 2.98
CA VAL A 48 -5.96 -4.55 3.42
C VAL A 48 -4.92 -4.88 4.48
N PHE A 49 -3.80 -4.16 4.49
CA PHE A 49 -2.76 -4.33 5.49
C PHE A 49 -1.93 -3.05 5.65
N TYR A 50 -1.45 -2.80 6.86
CA TYR A 50 -0.42 -1.80 7.13
C TYR A 50 0.45 -2.22 8.31
N ALA A 51 1.71 -1.79 8.28
CA ALA A 51 2.66 -1.92 9.39
C ALA A 51 3.20 -0.54 9.75
N ALA A 52 3.25 -0.24 11.05
CA ALA A 52 3.74 1.02 11.58
C ALA A 52 5.20 0.88 12.04
N PHE A 53 6.02 1.88 11.72
CA PHE A 53 7.43 1.95 12.03
C PHE A 53 7.76 3.29 12.69
N GLU A 54 8.75 3.28 13.56
CA GLU A 54 9.22 4.49 14.25
C GLU A 54 9.80 5.53 13.27
N ASN A 55 10.45 5.09 12.19
CA ASN A 55 11.15 5.93 11.23
C ASN A 55 10.92 5.51 9.78
N GLU A 56 11.15 6.45 8.86
CA GLU A 56 10.93 6.27 7.43
C GLU A 56 11.82 5.19 6.80
N PRO A 57 13.13 5.08 7.15
CA PRO A 57 13.99 4.06 6.55
C PRO A 57 13.49 2.64 6.79
N LYS A 58 12.98 2.33 8.00
CA LYS A 58 12.40 1.02 8.31
C LYS A 58 11.12 0.76 7.51
N ALA A 59 10.22 1.74 7.41
CA ALA A 59 9.00 1.61 6.60
C ALA A 59 9.32 1.37 5.12
N ARG A 60 10.26 2.15 4.54
CA ARG A 60 10.71 1.98 3.15
C ARG A 60 11.42 0.65 2.93
N ALA A 61 12.21 0.18 3.89
CA ALA A 61 12.86 -1.13 3.79
C ALA A 61 11.83 -2.26 3.73
N PHE A 62 10.78 -2.19 4.55
CA PHE A 62 9.71 -3.17 4.52
C PHE A 62 8.84 -3.06 3.26
N GLU A 63 8.54 -1.85 2.78
CA GLU A 63 7.89 -1.65 1.48
C GLU A 63 8.69 -2.30 0.34
N ARG A 64 10.01 -2.10 0.31
CA ARG A 64 10.89 -2.75 -0.67
C ARG A 64 10.84 -4.27 -0.55
N TYR A 65 10.86 -4.80 0.66
CA TYR A 65 10.70 -6.24 0.90
C TYR A 65 9.37 -6.75 0.32
N LEU A 66 8.24 -6.09 0.61
CA LEU A 66 6.92 -6.46 0.07
C LEU A 66 6.87 -6.47 -1.47
N LYS A 67 7.72 -5.67 -2.14
CA LYS A 67 7.82 -5.63 -3.60
C LYS A 67 8.68 -6.74 -4.21
N THR A 68 9.49 -7.46 -3.40
CA THR A 68 10.27 -8.64 -3.83
C THR A 68 9.38 -9.86 -4.11
N GLY A 69 9.93 -10.91 -4.73
CA GLY A 69 9.20 -12.17 -4.94
C GLY A 69 8.66 -12.77 -3.64
N SER A 70 9.51 -12.94 -2.63
CA SER A 70 9.10 -13.47 -1.32
C SER A 70 8.09 -12.56 -0.61
N GLY A 71 8.23 -11.24 -0.73
CA GLY A 71 7.27 -10.29 -0.16
C GLY A 71 5.91 -10.30 -0.85
N ARG A 72 5.87 -10.53 -2.17
CA ARG A 72 4.62 -10.72 -2.91
C ARG A 72 3.93 -12.02 -2.51
N GLU A 73 4.68 -13.11 -2.34
CA GLU A 73 4.15 -14.38 -1.83
C GLU A 73 3.62 -14.25 -0.40
N PHE A 74 4.36 -13.55 0.47
CA PHE A 74 3.87 -13.22 1.81
C PHE A 74 2.54 -12.47 1.74
N SER A 75 2.46 -11.44 0.89
CA SER A 75 1.24 -10.63 0.74
C SER A 75 0.07 -11.45 0.21
N ARG A 76 0.29 -12.34 -0.76
CA ARG A 76 -0.74 -13.21 -1.36
C ARG A 76 -1.27 -14.27 -0.39
N ARG A 77 -0.40 -14.77 0.49
CA ARG A 77 -0.76 -15.85 1.43
C ARG A 77 -1.60 -15.35 2.61
N HIS A 78 -1.37 -14.11 3.04
CA HIS A 78 -1.96 -13.59 4.28
C HIS A 78 -3.07 -12.56 4.03
N PHE A 79 -3.14 -11.96 2.84
CA PHE A 79 -4.10 -10.93 2.46
C PHE A 79 -4.61 -11.20 1.04
#